data_AF-A0A3B9FMN6-F1
#
_entry.id   AF-A0A3B9FMN6-F1
#
_cell.length_a   1.000
_cell.length_b   1.000
_cell.length_c   1.000
_cell.angle_alpha   90.00
_cell.angle_beta   90.00
_cell.angle_gamma   90.00
#
_symmetry.space_group_name_H-M   'P 1'
#
loop_
_entity.id
_entity.type
_entity.pdbx_description
1 polymer ?
#
loop_
_entity_poly.entity_id
_entity_poly.type
_entity_poly.pdbx_seq_one_letter_code
_entity_poly.pdbx_strand_id
1 'polypeptide(L)'
;EGDPKKGLSDHPRAGFFATVHDWVAAGCTPDIREKNYKEYSTRFWEALCGESRIGKKVKKPDFDKDGKTSLAEAHAYVVLRSDTIDIPIKTSDVFLRKFSSLTPPKDAKEKAEPESFCLVGEELKELVKGASRESKAVANGLSRKLSLNQPKRHEEAKKLLETLKKKRASIVAEKKKHDEERGKLKRSLAARLRKKWPELKNFHHPTVISLYRTANADEVKQTVDGDGSWKRYQELTTKSREKEKERFAIEKKEVLVMRLIRELETIALEKNLPLVADQETVKRFEKLTELEHVILPD
;
A
#
# COMPACT_ATOMS: atom_id res chain seq x y z
N GLU A 1 -6.35 6.29 -26.72
CA GLU A 1 -5.05 5.91 -26.09
C GLU A 1 -4.36 7.15 -25.56
N GLY A 2 -3.61 7.04 -24.46
CA GLY A 2 -2.86 8.17 -23.90
C GLY A 2 -1.43 8.19 -24.45
N ASP A 3 -1.13 9.12 -25.35
CA ASP A 3 0.22 9.34 -25.88
C ASP A 3 0.90 10.52 -25.14
N PRO A 4 1.94 10.28 -24.33
CA PRO A 4 2.64 11.33 -23.58
C PRO A 4 3.22 12.44 -24.46
N LYS A 5 3.50 12.16 -25.75
CA LYS A 5 4.07 13.13 -26.70
C LYS A 5 3.05 14.15 -27.19
N LYS A 6 1.75 13.86 -27.07
CA LYS A 6 0.66 14.76 -27.51
C LYS A 6 0.32 15.83 -26.46
N GLY A 7 1.05 15.89 -25.36
CA GLY A 7 0.81 16.86 -24.30
C GLY A 7 -0.40 16.52 -23.44
N LEU A 8 -0.95 17.54 -22.76
CA LEU A 8 -2.13 17.42 -21.91
C LEU A 8 -3.40 17.44 -22.77
N SER A 9 -4.39 16.64 -22.39
CA SER A 9 -5.74 16.67 -22.98
C SER A 9 -6.40 18.04 -22.78
N ASP A 10 -7.11 18.53 -23.80
CA ASP A 10 -7.87 19.79 -23.74
C ASP A 10 -9.04 19.72 -22.76
N HIS A 11 -9.64 18.53 -22.61
CA HIS A 11 -10.69 18.31 -21.61
C HIS A 11 -10.06 17.91 -20.27
N PRO A 12 -10.29 18.68 -19.20
CA PRO A 12 -9.83 18.33 -17.87
C PRO A 12 -10.63 17.12 -17.37
N ARG A 13 -9.92 16.14 -16.84
CA ARG A 13 -10.48 14.91 -16.27
C ARG A 13 -9.76 14.65 -14.97
N ALA A 14 -10.52 14.56 -13.88
CA ALA A 14 -10.03 14.10 -12.61
C ALA A 14 -10.34 12.62 -12.44
N GLY A 15 -9.42 11.92 -11.77
CA GLY A 15 -9.52 10.50 -11.49
C GLY A 15 -8.76 10.15 -10.23
N PHE A 16 -9.24 9.10 -9.58
CA PHE A 16 -8.68 8.55 -8.36
C PHE A 16 -8.22 7.12 -8.62
N PHE A 17 -7.04 6.78 -8.13
CA PHE A 17 -6.39 5.51 -8.42
C PHE A 17 -6.02 4.81 -7.11
N ALA A 18 -6.15 3.48 -7.11
CA ALA A 18 -5.81 2.66 -5.95
C ALA A 18 -4.33 2.77 -5.59
N THR A 19 -3.43 2.77 -6.56
CA THR A 19 -1.99 2.85 -6.32
C THR A 19 -1.26 3.62 -7.43
N VAL A 20 0.05 3.82 -7.24
CA VAL A 20 0.97 4.40 -8.23
C VAL A 20 1.22 3.43 -9.40
N HIS A 21 1.54 3.99 -10.58
CA HIS A 21 1.67 3.24 -11.84
C HIS A 21 2.66 2.07 -11.84
N ASP A 22 3.68 2.11 -10.97
CA ASP A 22 4.75 1.12 -10.83
C ASP A 22 4.47 0.10 -9.71
N TRP A 23 3.31 0.20 -9.04
CA TRP A 23 2.90 -0.70 -7.97
C TRP A 23 1.73 -1.58 -8.38
N VAL A 24 1.75 -2.82 -7.90
CA VAL A 24 0.61 -3.72 -8.00
C VAL A 24 -0.46 -3.28 -7.00
N ALA A 25 -1.68 -3.04 -7.50
CA ALA A 25 -2.81 -2.76 -6.63
C ALA A 25 -3.18 -4.00 -5.82
N ALA A 26 -3.55 -3.81 -4.56
CA ALA A 26 -4.18 -4.86 -3.77
C ALA A 26 -5.53 -5.20 -4.41
N GLY A 27 -5.61 -6.39 -5.01
CA GLY A 27 -6.80 -6.86 -5.69
C GLY A 27 -6.92 -8.39 -5.63
N CYS A 28 -8.16 -8.86 -5.66
CA CYS A 28 -8.59 -10.27 -5.63
C CYS A 28 -8.04 -11.07 -4.44
N THR A 29 -8.77 -11.02 -3.33
CA THR A 29 -8.70 -12.11 -2.34
C THR A 29 -9.50 -13.29 -2.92
N PRO A 30 -8.99 -14.54 -2.93
CA PRO A 30 -9.78 -15.71 -3.33
C PRO A 30 -10.91 -16.05 -2.33
N ASP A 31 -11.17 -15.15 -1.38
CA ASP A 31 -12.17 -15.29 -0.35
C ASP A 31 -13.48 -14.70 -0.86
N ILE A 32 -14.52 -15.52 -0.86
CA ILE A 32 -15.88 -15.15 -1.28
C ILE A 32 -16.61 -14.31 -0.23
N ARG A 33 -16.04 -14.14 0.98
CA ARG A 33 -16.70 -13.43 2.08
C ARG A 33 -16.47 -11.93 1.94
N GLU A 34 -17.55 -11.19 1.72
CA GLU A 34 -17.48 -9.75 1.43
C GLU A 34 -16.74 -8.91 2.46
N LYS A 35 -16.81 -9.32 3.73
CA LYS A 35 -16.08 -8.71 4.86
C LYS A 35 -14.55 -8.65 4.67
N ASN A 36 -14.00 -9.44 3.75
CA ASN A 36 -12.57 -9.52 3.49
C ASN A 36 -12.14 -8.68 2.28
N TYR A 37 -13.07 -8.10 1.52
CA TYR A 37 -12.73 -7.09 0.52
C TYR A 37 -12.34 -5.78 1.22
N LYS A 38 -11.09 -5.37 1.02
CA LYS A 38 -10.51 -4.17 1.65
C LYS A 38 -9.94 -3.20 0.61
N GLU A 39 -10.30 -3.40 -0.65
CA GLU A 39 -9.78 -2.70 -1.83
C GLU A 39 -10.10 -1.20 -1.77
N TYR A 40 -9.36 -0.40 -2.54
CA TYR A 40 -9.52 1.05 -2.62
C TYR A 40 -10.99 1.48 -2.80
N SER A 41 -11.67 0.89 -3.79
CA SER A 41 -13.05 1.20 -4.13
C SER A 41 -14.00 0.97 -2.97
N THR A 42 -13.77 -0.09 -2.17
CA THR A 42 -14.59 -0.37 -0.98
C THR A 42 -14.56 0.85 -0.08
N ARG A 43 -13.37 1.25 0.38
CA ARG A 43 -13.20 2.38 1.31
C ARG A 43 -13.68 3.72 0.75
N PHE A 44 -13.50 3.93 -0.55
CA PHE A 44 -13.93 5.16 -1.22
C PHE A 44 -15.45 5.31 -1.16
N TRP A 45 -16.18 4.26 -1.51
CA TRP A 45 -17.64 4.25 -1.41
C TRP A 45 -18.13 4.23 0.04
N GLU A 46 -17.42 3.58 0.97
CA GLU A 46 -17.76 3.68 2.41
C GLU A 46 -17.75 5.14 2.90
N ALA A 47 -16.81 5.94 2.38
CA ALA A 47 -16.67 7.34 2.74
C ALA A 47 -17.83 8.19 2.18
N LEU A 48 -18.20 7.97 0.92
CA LEU A 48 -19.27 8.73 0.25
C LEU A 48 -20.67 8.36 0.80
N CYS A 49 -20.94 7.07 0.95
CA CYS A 49 -22.25 6.58 1.37
C CYS A 49 -22.45 6.61 2.89
N GLY A 50 -21.37 6.68 3.68
CA GLY A 50 -21.45 6.60 5.15
C GLY A 50 -21.83 5.20 5.65
N GLU A 51 -21.58 4.17 4.85
CA GLU A 51 -21.94 2.80 5.15
C GLU A 51 -20.93 1.84 4.55
N SER A 52 -20.51 0.83 5.31
CA SER A 52 -19.61 -0.20 4.83
C SER A 52 -20.31 -1.15 3.87
N ARG A 53 -19.52 -1.94 3.13
CA ARG A 53 -20.06 -2.99 2.24
C ARG A 53 -20.98 -4.00 2.93
N ILE A 54 -20.82 -4.18 4.24
CA ILE A 54 -21.63 -5.11 5.06
C ILE A 54 -22.74 -4.38 5.85
N GLY A 55 -23.08 -3.15 5.49
CA GLY A 55 -24.17 -2.38 6.09
C GLY A 55 -23.83 -1.68 7.40
N LYS A 56 -22.55 -1.62 7.80
CA LYS A 56 -22.15 -0.95 9.05
C LYS A 56 -22.05 0.55 8.80
N LYS A 57 -22.79 1.35 9.56
CA LYS A 57 -22.66 2.82 9.49
C LYS A 57 -21.23 3.29 9.78
N VAL A 58 -20.76 4.21 8.94
CA VAL A 58 -19.44 4.81 8.97
C VAL A 58 -19.63 6.31 9.01
N LYS A 59 -18.86 7.00 9.86
CA LYS A 59 -18.82 8.46 9.85
C LYS A 59 -18.21 8.94 8.53
N LYS A 60 -19.00 9.64 7.71
CA LYS A 60 -18.54 10.31 6.48
C LYS A 60 -17.43 11.32 6.81
N PRO A 61 -16.36 11.41 6.00
CA PRO A 61 -15.38 12.47 6.15
C PRO A 61 -16.00 13.81 5.76
N ASP A 62 -15.69 14.83 6.55
CA ASP A 62 -16.11 16.22 6.39
C ASP A 62 -14.99 17.04 7.05
N PHE A 63 -13.90 17.20 6.31
CA PHE A 63 -12.66 17.83 6.76
C PHE A 63 -12.75 19.36 6.67
N ASP A 64 -13.56 19.90 5.77
CA ASP A 64 -13.80 21.33 5.63
C ASP A 64 -14.99 21.84 6.46
N LYS A 65 -15.85 20.93 6.96
CA LYS A 65 -17.01 21.18 7.83
C LYS A 65 -18.19 21.82 7.10
N ASP A 66 -18.37 21.53 5.81
CA ASP A 66 -19.52 22.00 5.03
C ASP A 66 -20.76 21.09 5.18
N GLY A 67 -20.63 19.96 5.88
CA GLY A 67 -21.69 19.00 6.14
C GLY A 67 -21.93 17.99 5.01
N LYS A 68 -21.15 18.06 3.94
CA LYS A 68 -21.17 17.15 2.80
C LYS A 68 -19.86 16.38 2.73
N THR A 69 -19.71 15.57 1.68
CA THR A 69 -18.48 14.83 1.43
C THR A 69 -18.14 14.93 -0.04
N SER A 70 -17.04 15.59 -0.35
CA SER A 70 -16.49 15.63 -1.71
C SER A 70 -15.75 14.34 -2.08
N LEU A 71 -15.49 14.14 -3.38
CA LEU A 71 -14.65 13.04 -3.85
C LEU A 71 -13.21 13.13 -3.28
N ALA A 72 -12.68 14.33 -3.09
CA ALA A 72 -11.37 14.57 -2.48
C ALA A 72 -11.32 14.14 -1.01
N GLU A 73 -12.36 14.43 -0.24
CA GLU A 73 -12.47 14.00 1.16
C GLU A 73 -12.65 12.49 1.28
N ALA A 74 -13.44 11.89 0.38
CA ALA A 74 -13.55 10.45 0.27
C ALA A 74 -12.20 9.80 -0.05
N HIS A 75 -11.42 10.38 -0.97
CA HIS A 75 -10.06 9.93 -1.25
C HIS A 75 -9.14 10.03 -0.03
N ALA A 76 -9.12 11.18 0.65
CA ALA A 76 -8.33 11.39 1.87
C ALA A 76 -8.70 10.40 2.99
N TYR A 77 -9.99 10.06 3.11
CA TYR A 77 -10.45 8.99 4.00
C TYR A 77 -9.82 7.64 3.64
N VAL A 78 -9.74 7.28 2.36
CA VAL A 78 -9.09 6.03 1.93
C VAL A 78 -7.60 6.04 2.29
N VAL A 79 -6.89 7.13 2.03
CA VAL A 79 -5.46 7.26 2.36
C VAL A 79 -5.20 6.98 3.85
N LEU A 80 -6.07 7.52 4.72
CA LEU A 80 -6.01 7.36 6.17
C LEU A 80 -6.42 5.97 6.68
N ARG A 81 -7.50 5.41 6.13
CA ARG A 81 -8.18 4.23 6.69
C ARG A 81 -7.93 2.92 5.96
N SER A 82 -7.39 2.95 4.74
CA SER A 82 -7.07 1.71 4.04
C SER A 82 -5.95 0.96 4.75
N ASP A 83 -6.15 -0.36 4.94
CA ASP A 83 -5.19 -1.29 5.53
C ASP A 83 -4.60 -2.26 4.48
N THR A 84 -4.63 -1.84 3.21
CA THR A 84 -4.00 -2.52 2.08
C THR A 84 -2.58 -2.00 1.83
N ILE A 85 -1.86 -2.65 0.92
CA ILE A 85 -0.54 -2.23 0.45
C ILE A 85 -0.59 -1.13 -0.63
N ASP A 86 -1.79 -0.62 -0.93
CA ASP A 86 -1.99 0.41 -1.93
C ASP A 86 -1.42 1.76 -1.53
N ILE A 87 -1.01 2.59 -2.49
CA ILE A 87 -0.66 3.99 -2.27
C ILE A 87 -1.64 4.85 -3.07
N PRO A 88 -2.82 5.16 -2.52
CA PRO A 88 -3.84 5.88 -3.28
C PRO A 88 -3.32 7.23 -3.77
N ILE A 89 -3.66 7.55 -5.02
CA ILE A 89 -3.31 8.82 -5.64
C ILE A 89 -4.50 9.39 -6.40
N LYS A 90 -4.44 10.69 -6.65
CA LYS A 90 -5.37 11.43 -7.49
C LYS A 90 -4.64 12.08 -8.66
N THR A 91 -5.39 12.64 -9.61
CA THR A 91 -4.81 13.16 -10.86
C THR A 91 -3.96 14.40 -10.59
N SER A 92 -4.39 15.25 -9.66
CA SER A 92 -3.62 16.41 -9.20
C SER A 92 -2.25 16.01 -8.61
N ASP A 93 -2.13 14.88 -7.92
CA ASP A 93 -0.84 14.39 -7.39
C ASP A 93 0.17 14.05 -8.49
N VAL A 94 -0.32 13.48 -9.59
CA VAL A 94 0.50 13.11 -10.76
C VAL A 94 0.86 14.36 -11.54
N PHE A 95 -0.09 15.29 -11.67
CA PHE A 95 0.12 16.59 -12.30
C PHE A 95 1.25 17.36 -11.60
N LEU A 96 1.18 17.49 -10.28
CA LEU A 96 2.18 18.17 -9.46
C LEU A 96 3.58 17.57 -9.62
N ARG A 97 3.69 16.23 -9.67
CA ARG A 97 4.98 15.56 -9.88
C ARG A 97 5.57 15.75 -11.27
N LYS A 98 4.75 16.11 -12.25
CA LYS A 98 5.18 16.38 -13.63
C LYS A 98 5.56 17.85 -13.84
N PHE A 99 4.84 18.77 -13.23
CA PHE A 99 4.94 20.21 -13.53
C PHE A 99 5.47 21.07 -12.37
N SER A 100 5.60 20.51 -11.16
CA SER A 100 6.22 21.18 -10.02
C SER A 100 7.57 20.56 -9.64
N SER A 101 8.23 21.10 -8.62
CA SER A 101 9.54 20.65 -8.15
C SER A 101 9.65 20.69 -6.62
N LEU A 102 10.40 19.73 -6.06
CA LEU A 102 10.82 19.72 -4.65
C LEU A 102 12.16 20.42 -4.43
N THR A 103 12.85 20.79 -5.50
CA THR A 103 14.13 21.49 -5.45
C THR A 103 14.05 22.81 -6.22
N PRO A 104 14.63 23.90 -5.70
CA PRO A 104 14.64 25.16 -6.40
C PRO A 104 15.39 25.03 -7.74
N PRO A 105 14.95 25.74 -8.81
CA PRO A 105 15.68 25.78 -10.08
C PRO A 105 17.12 26.25 -9.86
N LYS A 106 18.08 25.70 -10.62
CA LYS A 106 19.49 26.13 -10.54
C LYS A 106 19.67 27.61 -10.89
N ASP A 107 18.80 28.12 -11.77
CA ASP A 107 18.78 29.51 -12.24
C ASP A 107 17.95 30.43 -11.32
N ALA A 108 17.35 29.89 -10.25
CA ALA A 108 16.54 30.66 -9.30
C ALA A 108 17.34 31.67 -8.47
N LYS A 109 18.69 31.67 -8.58
CA LYS A 109 19.49 32.77 -8.03
C LYS A 109 19.15 34.14 -8.64
N GLU A 110 18.46 34.20 -9.79
CA GLU A 110 18.14 35.46 -10.47
C GLU A 110 16.65 35.81 -10.61
N LYS A 111 15.70 34.89 -10.36
CA LYS A 111 14.26 35.14 -10.66
C LYS A 111 13.23 34.76 -9.59
N ALA A 112 13.61 34.02 -8.56
CA ALA A 112 12.73 33.75 -7.43
C ALA A 112 13.53 33.95 -6.14
N GLU A 113 13.03 34.76 -5.21
CA GLU A 113 13.68 34.85 -3.90
C GLU A 113 13.70 33.44 -3.29
N PRO A 114 14.89 32.86 -3.03
CA PRO A 114 15.03 31.48 -2.56
C PRO A 114 14.26 31.20 -1.26
N GLU A 115 13.93 32.26 -0.51
CA GLU A 115 13.15 32.23 0.72
C GLU A 115 11.67 31.84 0.52
N SER A 116 11.14 31.95 -0.71
CA SER A 116 9.74 31.62 -1.01
C SER A 116 9.50 30.14 -1.35
N PHE A 117 10.56 29.37 -1.63
CA PHE A 117 10.45 28.00 -2.08
C PHE A 117 10.24 27.03 -0.91
N CYS A 118 9.13 26.28 -0.91
CA CYS A 118 8.78 25.39 0.19
C CYS A 118 9.60 24.09 0.12
N LEU A 119 10.33 23.80 1.20
CA LEU A 119 11.10 22.58 1.34
C LEU A 119 10.30 21.53 2.14
N VAL A 120 10.17 20.32 1.59
CA VAL A 120 9.49 19.20 2.26
C VAL A 120 10.11 18.81 3.62
N GLY A 121 11.37 19.20 3.86
CA GLY A 121 12.09 18.98 5.13
C GLY A 121 11.79 20.00 6.23
N GLU A 122 10.94 21.00 5.95
CA GLU A 122 10.47 21.96 6.94
C GLU A 122 9.67 21.30 8.07
N GLU A 123 9.43 22.07 9.13
CA GLU A 123 8.55 21.64 10.20
C GLU A 123 7.13 21.42 9.68
N LEU A 124 6.48 20.36 10.17
CA LEU A 124 5.13 19.97 9.74
C LEU A 124 4.15 21.15 9.82
N LYS A 125 4.27 21.99 10.84
CA LYS A 125 3.39 23.15 11.06
C LYS A 125 3.48 24.16 9.91
N GLU A 126 4.69 24.46 9.46
CA GLU A 126 4.92 25.38 8.34
C GLU A 126 4.58 24.71 7.00
N LEU A 127 4.94 23.43 6.85
CA LEU A 127 4.63 22.68 5.63
C LEU A 127 3.12 22.60 5.39
N VAL A 128 2.29 22.34 6.41
CA VAL A 128 0.83 22.27 6.22
C VAL A 128 0.14 23.65 6.24
N LYS A 129 0.85 24.74 6.52
CA LYS A 129 0.29 26.09 6.46
C LYS A 129 -0.16 26.40 5.04
N GLY A 130 -1.41 26.82 4.86
CA GLY A 130 -2.00 27.07 3.54
C GLY A 130 -2.41 25.84 2.73
N ALA A 131 -2.06 24.62 3.16
CA ALA A 131 -2.50 23.39 2.49
C ALA A 131 -4.03 23.18 2.59
N SER A 132 -4.58 22.37 1.71
CA SER A 132 -6.00 21.94 1.74
C SER A 132 -6.37 21.26 3.07
N ARG A 133 -7.67 21.21 3.39
CA ARG A 133 -8.17 20.65 4.66
C ARG A 133 -7.94 19.13 4.71
N GLU A 134 -8.12 18.49 3.57
CA GLU A 134 -7.87 17.08 3.28
C GLU A 134 -6.40 16.75 3.50
N SER A 135 -5.48 17.50 2.88
CA SER A 135 -4.05 17.27 3.01
C SER A 135 -3.57 17.47 4.44
N LYS A 136 -4.08 18.49 5.14
CA LYS A 136 -3.86 18.67 6.60
C LYS A 136 -4.36 17.46 7.38
N ALA A 137 -5.54 16.94 7.08
CA ALA A 137 -6.12 15.80 7.76
C ALA A 137 -5.30 14.52 7.52
N VAL A 138 -4.86 14.28 6.28
CA VAL A 138 -4.02 13.14 5.89
C VAL A 138 -2.66 13.21 6.58
N ALA A 139 -1.93 14.32 6.45
CA ALA A 139 -0.60 14.48 7.02
C ALA A 139 -0.59 14.30 8.55
N ASN A 140 -1.56 14.92 9.24
CA ASN A 140 -1.69 14.80 10.69
C ASN A 140 -2.23 13.43 11.12
N GLY A 141 -3.18 12.85 10.36
CA GLY A 141 -3.79 11.56 10.68
C GLY A 141 -2.81 10.40 10.52
N LEU A 142 -2.05 10.36 9.42
CA LEU A 142 -1.01 9.36 9.20
C LEU A 142 0.14 9.53 10.19
N SER A 143 0.54 10.78 10.48
CA SER A 143 1.49 11.09 11.55
C SER A 143 1.13 10.45 12.88
N ARG A 144 -0.13 10.62 13.33
CA ARG A 144 -0.64 10.00 14.56
C ARG A 144 -0.67 8.47 14.46
N LYS A 145 -1.15 7.92 13.35
CA LYS A 145 -1.24 6.46 13.11
C LYS A 145 0.14 5.79 13.14
N LEU A 146 1.17 6.52 12.73
CA LEU A 146 2.57 6.06 12.73
C LEU A 146 3.33 6.43 14.02
N SER A 147 2.68 7.14 14.96
CA SER A 147 3.28 7.65 16.20
C SER A 147 4.52 8.51 15.97
N LEU A 148 4.54 9.26 14.87
CA LEU A 148 5.58 10.22 14.57
C LEU A 148 5.30 11.53 15.31
N ASN A 149 6.31 12.13 15.92
CA ASN A 149 6.13 13.32 16.78
C ASN A 149 7.18 14.41 16.54
N GLN A 150 8.21 14.17 15.74
CA GLN A 150 9.23 15.18 15.49
C GLN A 150 8.68 16.32 14.62
N PRO A 151 9.18 17.56 14.78
CA PRO A 151 8.76 18.68 13.93
C PRO A 151 8.99 18.40 12.45
N LYS A 152 10.19 17.90 12.09
CA LYS A 152 10.58 17.54 10.73
C LYS A 152 10.05 16.16 10.33
N ARG A 153 8.74 16.12 10.07
CA ARG A 153 7.98 14.87 9.89
C ARG A 153 8.45 14.02 8.72
N HIS A 154 8.88 14.66 7.63
CA HIS A 154 9.35 13.98 6.44
C HIS A 154 10.66 13.22 6.67
N GLU A 155 11.62 13.81 7.40
CA GLU A 155 12.88 13.15 7.75
C GLU A 155 12.65 11.96 8.70
N GLU A 156 11.78 12.15 9.70
CA GLU A 156 11.38 11.09 10.63
C GLU A 156 10.73 9.91 9.90
N ALA A 157 9.81 10.20 8.96
CA ALA A 157 9.16 9.20 8.12
C ALA A 157 10.17 8.45 7.24
N LYS A 158 11.15 9.14 6.61
CA LYS A 158 12.21 8.48 5.83
C LYS A 158 13.06 7.54 6.69
N LYS A 159 13.47 7.96 7.89
CA LYS A 159 14.22 7.11 8.83
C LYS A 159 13.41 5.88 9.26
N LEU A 160 12.12 6.05 9.53
CA LEU A 160 11.22 4.95 9.85
C LEU A 160 11.11 3.96 8.67
N LEU A 161 10.94 4.47 7.44
CA LEU A 161 10.85 3.63 6.24
C LEU A 161 12.09 2.75 6.06
N GLU A 162 13.29 3.32 6.22
CA GLU A 162 14.54 2.57 6.11
C GLU A 162 14.70 1.51 7.21
N THR A 163 14.22 1.82 8.43
CA THR A 163 14.20 0.85 9.53
C THR A 163 13.26 -0.32 9.23
N LEU A 164 12.07 -0.03 8.68
CA LEU A 164 11.11 -1.05 8.29
C LEU A 164 11.64 -1.93 7.15
N LYS A 165 12.26 -1.34 6.12
CA LYS A 165 12.88 -2.09 5.01
C LYS A 165 13.94 -3.07 5.50
N LYS A 166 14.81 -2.64 6.42
CA LYS A 166 15.83 -3.51 7.04
C LYS A 166 15.18 -4.67 7.81
N LYS A 167 14.14 -4.37 8.61
CA LYS A 167 13.38 -5.40 9.34
C LYS A 167 12.71 -6.40 8.39
N ARG A 168 12.10 -5.91 7.31
CA ARG A 168 11.48 -6.75 6.26
C ARG A 168 12.52 -7.66 5.61
N ALA A 169 13.69 -7.14 5.26
CA ALA A 169 14.78 -7.93 4.69
C ALA A 169 15.25 -9.05 5.64
N SER A 170 15.38 -8.77 6.94
CA SER A 170 15.71 -9.78 7.95
C SER A 170 14.66 -10.90 8.03
N ILE A 171 13.38 -10.54 8.04
CA ILE A 171 12.26 -11.51 8.05
C ILE A 171 12.30 -12.40 6.80
N VAL A 172 12.54 -11.81 5.62
CA VAL A 172 12.67 -12.56 4.35
C VAL A 172 13.85 -13.52 4.38
N ALA A 173 15.00 -13.10 4.93
CA ALA A 173 16.17 -13.94 5.06
C ALA A 173 15.93 -15.13 6.02
N GLU A 174 15.28 -14.90 7.17
CA GLU A 174 14.90 -15.96 8.10
C GLU A 174 13.89 -16.94 7.48
N LYS A 175 12.87 -16.43 6.79
CA LYS A 175 11.88 -17.25 6.08
C LYS A 175 12.57 -18.14 5.04
N LYS A 176 13.51 -17.59 4.27
CA LYS A 176 14.26 -18.34 3.25
C LYS A 176 15.01 -19.52 3.88
N LYS A 177 15.65 -19.35 5.04
CA LYS A 177 16.31 -20.46 5.76
C LYS A 177 15.31 -21.57 6.13
N HIS A 178 14.14 -21.20 6.67
CA HIS A 178 13.10 -22.18 6.99
C HIS A 178 12.57 -22.90 5.73
N ASP A 179 12.36 -22.18 4.64
CA ASP A 179 11.84 -22.74 3.38
C ASP A 179 12.84 -23.68 2.71
N GLU A 180 14.15 -23.38 2.78
CA GLU A 180 15.23 -24.24 2.27
C GLU A 180 15.33 -25.55 3.05
N GLU A 181 15.34 -25.47 4.39
CA GLU A 181 15.35 -26.66 5.27
C GLU A 181 14.09 -27.50 5.04
N ARG A 182 12.91 -26.85 5.01
CA ARG A 182 11.63 -27.50 4.71
C ARG A 182 11.65 -28.18 3.34
N GLY A 183 12.24 -27.53 2.34
CA GLY A 183 12.39 -28.09 0.99
C GLY A 183 13.28 -29.34 0.95
N LYS A 184 14.38 -29.36 1.71
CA LYS A 184 15.24 -30.54 1.87
C LYS A 184 14.49 -31.69 2.54
N LEU A 185 13.79 -31.42 3.64
CA LEU A 185 12.96 -32.41 4.33
C LEU A 185 11.86 -32.98 3.43
N LYS A 186 11.14 -32.12 2.70
CA LYS A 186 10.11 -32.54 1.74
C LYS A 186 10.66 -33.54 0.71
N ARG A 187 11.85 -33.25 0.16
CA ARG A 187 12.50 -34.15 -0.82
C ARG A 187 12.91 -35.48 -0.18
N SER A 188 13.51 -35.44 1.01
CA SER A 188 13.91 -36.65 1.75
C SER A 188 12.72 -37.54 2.09
N LEU A 189 11.66 -36.96 2.65
CA LEU A 189 10.42 -37.67 2.98
C LEU A 189 9.76 -38.26 1.73
N ALA A 190 9.67 -37.50 0.65
CA ALA A 190 9.11 -37.99 -0.62
C ALA A 190 9.96 -39.13 -1.21
N ALA A 191 11.28 -39.09 -1.09
CA ALA A 191 12.16 -40.18 -1.53
C ALA A 191 11.97 -41.45 -0.69
N ARG A 192 11.85 -41.31 0.64
CA ARG A 192 11.57 -42.44 1.55
C ARG A 192 10.25 -43.11 1.23
N LEU A 193 9.20 -42.31 1.04
CA LEU A 193 7.88 -42.82 0.64
C LEU A 193 7.92 -43.54 -0.71
N ARG A 194 8.58 -42.96 -1.72
CA ARG A 194 8.71 -43.59 -3.05
C ARG A 194 9.57 -44.84 -3.07
N LYS A 195 10.49 -45.01 -2.11
CA LYS A 195 11.27 -46.25 -1.97
C LYS A 195 10.37 -47.42 -1.54
N LYS A 196 9.39 -47.15 -0.67
CA LYS A 196 8.45 -48.15 -0.16
C LYS A 196 7.22 -48.33 -1.07
N TRP A 197 6.76 -47.25 -1.69
CA TRP A 197 5.63 -47.22 -2.62
C TRP A 197 6.00 -46.47 -3.90
N PRO A 198 6.65 -47.13 -4.88
CA PRO A 198 7.04 -46.53 -6.16
C PRO A 198 5.87 -45.93 -6.96
N GLU A 199 4.66 -46.47 -6.75
CA GLU A 199 3.40 -46.04 -7.37
C GLU A 199 3.06 -44.57 -7.05
N LEU A 200 3.59 -44.02 -5.95
CA LEU A 200 3.47 -42.59 -5.59
C LEU A 200 4.07 -41.62 -6.64
N LYS A 201 4.76 -42.12 -7.66
CA LYS A 201 5.13 -41.32 -8.84
C LYS A 201 3.90 -40.90 -9.66
N ASN A 202 2.83 -41.70 -9.67
CA ASN A 202 1.57 -41.39 -10.34
C ASN A 202 0.45 -41.25 -9.30
N PHE A 203 0.01 -40.01 -9.05
CA PHE A 203 -1.03 -39.71 -8.07
C PHE A 203 -2.39 -40.37 -8.37
N HIS A 204 -2.63 -40.79 -9.61
CA HIS A 204 -3.88 -41.44 -10.02
C HIS A 204 -3.83 -42.98 -9.93
N HIS A 205 -2.73 -43.57 -9.47
CA HIS A 205 -2.62 -45.02 -9.36
C HIS A 205 -3.57 -45.55 -8.26
N PRO A 206 -4.33 -46.64 -8.48
CA PRO A 206 -5.25 -47.19 -7.48
C PRO A 206 -4.61 -47.48 -6.12
N THR A 207 -3.35 -47.95 -6.12
CA THR A 207 -2.56 -48.14 -4.89
C THR A 207 -2.39 -46.84 -4.11
N VAL A 208 -2.14 -45.70 -4.78
CA VAL A 208 -2.00 -44.39 -4.14
C VAL A 208 -3.32 -43.96 -3.49
N ILE A 209 -4.45 -44.18 -4.16
CA ILE A 209 -5.78 -43.92 -3.60
C ILE A 209 -6.02 -44.80 -2.36
N SER A 210 -5.56 -46.05 -2.37
CA SER A 210 -5.67 -46.97 -1.25
C SER A 210 -4.78 -46.61 -0.05
N LEU A 211 -3.64 -45.93 -0.27
CA LEU A 211 -2.74 -45.45 0.79
C LEU A 211 -3.35 -44.35 1.65
N TYR A 212 -4.32 -43.59 1.11
CA TYR A 212 -5.06 -42.57 1.86
C TYR A 212 -6.22 -43.16 2.69
N ARG A 213 -6.51 -44.47 2.58
CA ARG A 213 -7.52 -45.14 3.40
C ARG A 213 -6.95 -45.53 4.77
N THR A 214 -7.80 -45.53 5.79
CA THR A 214 -7.42 -45.55 7.21
C THR A 214 -6.45 -46.69 7.59
N ALA A 215 -6.62 -47.89 7.05
CA ALA A 215 -5.78 -49.05 7.38
C ALA A 215 -4.31 -48.91 6.93
N ASN A 216 -4.06 -48.26 5.79
CA ASN A 216 -2.70 -48.06 5.25
C ASN A 216 -2.13 -46.69 5.64
N ALA A 217 -2.98 -45.76 6.08
CA ALA A 217 -2.59 -44.43 6.50
C ALA A 217 -1.66 -44.44 7.73
N ASP A 218 -1.85 -45.38 8.66
CA ASP A 218 -1.00 -45.49 9.86
C ASP A 218 0.41 -45.99 9.51
N GLU A 219 0.54 -46.89 8.55
CA GLU A 219 1.84 -47.34 8.05
C GLU A 219 2.60 -46.21 7.32
N VAL A 220 1.88 -45.37 6.58
CA VAL A 220 2.43 -44.15 5.96
C VAL A 220 2.90 -43.18 7.04
N LYS A 221 2.08 -42.90 8.06
CA LYS A 221 2.46 -42.03 9.18
C LYS A 221 3.72 -42.53 9.86
N GLN A 222 3.79 -43.81 10.23
CA GLN A 222 4.97 -44.40 10.87
C GLN A 222 6.24 -44.28 10.00
N THR A 223 6.11 -44.43 8.68
CA THR A 223 7.22 -44.29 7.73
C THR A 223 7.74 -42.84 7.65
N VAL A 224 6.87 -41.84 7.81
CA VAL A 224 7.20 -40.41 7.71
C VAL A 224 7.63 -39.83 9.07
N ASP A 225 7.05 -40.30 10.18
CA ASP A 225 7.33 -39.83 11.54
C ASP A 225 8.50 -40.54 12.24
N GLY A 226 8.99 -41.67 11.71
CA GLY A 226 9.96 -42.55 12.40
C GLY A 226 11.30 -41.91 12.81
N ASP A 227 11.69 -40.77 12.24
CA ASP A 227 12.90 -40.00 12.59
C ASP A 227 12.60 -38.55 13.01
N GLY A 228 11.34 -38.21 13.26
CA GLY A 228 10.91 -36.84 13.59
C GLY A 228 10.99 -35.84 12.43
N SER A 229 11.38 -36.25 11.22
CA SER A 229 11.49 -35.37 10.05
C SER A 229 10.17 -34.71 9.67
N TRP A 230 9.04 -35.41 9.83
CA TRP A 230 7.71 -34.86 9.58
C TRP A 230 7.31 -33.79 10.59
N LYS A 231 7.50 -34.05 11.89
CA LYS A 231 7.29 -33.06 12.94
C LYS A 231 8.11 -31.80 12.68
N ARG A 232 9.39 -31.96 12.32
CA ARG A 232 10.25 -30.82 11.94
C ARG A 232 9.74 -30.08 10.70
N TYR A 233 9.28 -30.81 9.68
CA TYR A 233 8.67 -30.21 8.48
C TYR A 233 7.42 -29.38 8.82
N GLN A 234 6.56 -29.87 9.71
CA GLN A 234 5.39 -29.15 10.20
C GLN A 234 5.79 -27.89 10.98
N GLU A 235 6.75 -27.99 11.91
CA GLU A 235 7.29 -26.85 12.64
C GLU A 235 7.81 -25.75 11.71
N LEU A 236 8.62 -26.10 10.71
CA LEU A 236 9.14 -25.16 9.72
C LEU A 236 8.04 -24.56 8.85
N THR A 237 6.98 -25.32 8.55
CA THR A 237 5.81 -24.82 7.83
C THR A 237 5.09 -23.74 8.63
N THR A 238 4.89 -23.97 9.93
CA THR A 238 4.31 -22.98 10.85
C THR A 238 5.20 -21.75 10.95
N LYS A 239 6.51 -21.91 11.20
CA LYS A 239 7.47 -20.80 11.27
C LYS A 239 7.51 -19.97 9.99
N SER A 240 7.51 -20.62 8.82
CA SER A 240 7.47 -19.93 7.52
C SER A 240 6.19 -19.11 7.35
N ARG A 241 5.03 -19.65 7.75
CA ARG A 241 3.74 -18.94 7.74
C ARG A 241 3.71 -17.76 8.71
N GLU A 242 4.30 -17.90 9.89
CA GLU A 242 4.41 -16.81 10.87
C GLU A 242 5.29 -15.67 10.35
N LYS A 243 6.46 -15.99 9.78
CA LYS A 243 7.32 -15.00 9.13
C LYS A 243 6.64 -14.31 7.96
N GLU A 244 5.81 -15.03 7.20
CA GLU A 244 4.99 -14.41 6.15
C GLU A 244 4.00 -13.38 6.71
N LYS A 245 3.30 -13.71 7.80
CA LYS A 245 2.38 -12.79 8.48
C LYS A 245 3.12 -11.56 9.02
N GLU A 246 4.28 -11.76 9.65
CA GLU A 246 5.15 -10.67 10.12
C GLU A 246 5.57 -9.76 8.95
N ARG A 247 5.99 -10.34 7.82
CA ARG A 247 6.38 -9.59 6.63
C ARG A 247 5.23 -8.71 6.14
N PHE A 248 4.03 -9.27 5.99
CA PHE A 248 2.85 -8.52 5.53
C PHE A 248 2.46 -7.39 6.50
N ALA A 249 2.60 -7.61 7.80
CA ALA A 249 2.34 -6.56 8.79
C ALA A 249 3.34 -5.39 8.66
N ILE A 250 4.61 -5.69 8.43
CA ILE A 250 5.65 -4.68 8.18
C ILE A 250 5.38 -3.94 6.86
N GLU A 251 5.07 -4.65 5.79
CA GLU A 251 4.79 -4.08 4.47
C GLU A 251 3.59 -3.11 4.51
N LYS A 252 2.51 -3.45 5.23
CA LYS A 252 1.40 -2.51 5.45
C LYS A 252 1.84 -1.25 6.18
N LYS A 253 2.73 -1.37 7.16
CA LYS A 253 3.28 -0.22 7.88
C LYS A 253 4.18 0.62 6.98
N GLU A 254 5.02 0.00 6.14
CA GLU A 254 5.85 0.70 5.15
C GLU A 254 4.98 1.54 4.21
N VAL A 255 3.89 0.97 3.70
CA VAL A 255 2.97 1.68 2.81
C VAL A 255 2.33 2.88 3.48
N LEU A 256 1.93 2.78 4.75
CA LEU A 256 1.43 3.95 5.50
C LEU A 256 2.48 5.07 5.61
N VAL A 257 3.75 4.70 5.81
CA VAL A 257 4.86 5.67 5.82
C VAL A 257 5.06 6.28 4.43
N MET A 258 4.97 5.48 3.37
CA MET A 258 5.08 5.96 1.99
C MET A 258 3.93 6.92 1.63
N ARG A 259 2.69 6.62 2.05
CA ARG A 259 1.55 7.54 1.89
C ARG A 259 1.82 8.88 2.58
N LEU A 260 2.37 8.86 3.80
CA LEU A 260 2.71 10.10 4.51
C LEU A 260 3.81 10.89 3.79
N ILE A 261 4.90 10.23 3.38
CA ILE A 261 5.97 10.89 2.61
C ILE A 261 5.40 11.53 1.35
N ARG A 262 4.58 10.77 0.61
CA ARG A 262 3.95 11.22 -0.62
C ARG A 262 3.05 12.44 -0.41
N GLU A 263 2.26 12.45 0.66
CA GLU A 263 1.40 13.58 1.03
C GLU A 263 2.22 14.83 1.36
N LEU A 264 3.27 14.71 2.18
CA LEU A 264 4.14 15.83 2.54
C LEU A 264 4.84 16.40 1.31
N GLU A 265 5.30 15.55 0.40
CA GLU A 265 5.85 15.96 -0.90
C GLU A 265 4.78 16.65 -1.77
N THR A 266 3.55 16.12 -1.83
CA THR A 266 2.46 16.73 -2.60
C THR A 266 2.17 18.15 -2.09
N ILE A 267 2.11 18.36 -0.77
CA ILE A 267 1.90 19.69 -0.17
C ILE A 267 3.00 20.67 -0.59
N ALA A 268 4.26 20.24 -0.56
CA ALA A 268 5.39 21.08 -1.00
C ALA A 268 5.30 21.37 -2.52
N LEU A 269 5.01 20.36 -3.34
CA LEU A 269 4.85 20.51 -4.78
C LEU A 269 3.71 21.48 -5.13
N GLU A 270 2.59 21.42 -4.42
CA GLU A 270 1.46 22.32 -4.63
C GLU A 270 1.86 23.78 -4.37
N LYS A 271 2.52 24.05 -3.24
CA LYS A 271 3.05 25.39 -2.91
C LYS A 271 4.07 25.89 -3.93
N ASN A 272 4.89 24.99 -4.46
CA ASN A 272 5.95 25.35 -5.39
C ASN A 272 5.48 25.50 -6.83
N LEU A 273 4.29 24.99 -7.19
CA LEU A 273 3.81 24.99 -8.58
C LEU A 273 3.81 26.40 -9.20
N PRO A 274 3.30 27.47 -8.53
CA PRO A 274 3.32 28.82 -9.10
C PRO A 274 4.72 29.44 -9.24
N LEU A 275 5.73 28.88 -8.56
CA LEU A 275 7.11 29.36 -8.61
C LEU A 275 7.90 28.76 -9.77
N VAL A 276 7.42 27.64 -10.34
CA VAL A 276 8.18 26.87 -11.35
C VAL A 276 7.41 26.66 -12.66
N ALA A 277 6.08 26.68 -12.61
CA ALA A 277 5.23 26.48 -13.78
C ALA A 277 4.66 27.81 -14.28
N ASP A 278 4.29 27.84 -15.56
CA ASP A 278 3.58 28.96 -16.16
C ASP A 278 2.13 29.08 -15.63
N GLN A 279 1.52 30.24 -15.83
CA GLN A 279 0.18 30.54 -15.33
C GLN A 279 -0.92 29.64 -15.92
N GLU A 280 -0.77 29.17 -17.16
CA GLU A 280 -1.73 28.25 -17.79
C GLU A 280 -1.67 26.88 -17.11
N THR A 281 -0.47 26.40 -16.80
CA THR A 281 -0.27 25.16 -16.02
C THR A 281 -0.87 25.27 -14.61
N VAL A 282 -0.74 26.41 -13.94
CA VAL A 282 -1.37 26.65 -12.63
C VAL A 282 -2.89 26.63 -12.73
N LYS A 283 -3.49 27.31 -13.71
CA LYS A 283 -4.95 27.29 -13.93
C LYS A 283 -5.48 25.89 -14.24
N ARG A 284 -4.71 25.08 -14.98
CA ARG A 284 -5.07 23.69 -15.25
C ARG A 284 -5.07 22.85 -13.96
N PHE A 285 -4.13 23.09 -13.06
CA PHE A 285 -4.11 22.43 -11.76
C PHE A 285 -5.36 22.81 -10.93
N GLU A 286 -5.71 24.09 -10.86
CA GLU A 286 -6.92 24.57 -10.16
C GLU A 286 -8.19 23.91 -10.72
N LYS A 287 -8.30 23.79 -12.05
CA LYS A 287 -9.45 23.11 -12.67
C LYS A 287 -9.49 21.61 -12.36
N LEU A 288 -8.35 20.96 -12.21
CA LEU A 288 -8.29 19.55 -11.79
C LEU A 288 -8.72 19.40 -10.33
N THR A 289 -8.26 20.29 -9.45
CA THR A 289 -8.65 20.23 -8.04
C THR A 289 -10.14 20.52 -7.87
N GLU A 290 -10.72 21.49 -8.60
CA GLU A 290 -12.17 21.71 -8.61
C GLU A 290 -12.97 20.45 -8.97
N LEU A 291 -12.54 19.72 -10.00
CA LEU A 291 -13.18 18.45 -10.39
C LEU A 291 -13.04 17.36 -9.31
N GLU A 292 -11.93 17.35 -8.58
CA GLU A 292 -11.71 16.42 -7.46
C GLU A 292 -12.56 16.77 -6.23
N HIS A 293 -12.97 18.03 -6.05
CA HIS A 293 -13.83 18.46 -4.93
C HIS A 293 -15.33 18.41 -5.25
N VAL A 294 -15.72 17.83 -6.39
CA VAL A 294 -17.13 17.63 -6.73
C VAL A 294 -17.82 16.82 -5.63
N ILE A 295 -19.02 17.26 -5.26
CA ILE A 295 -19.94 16.54 -4.40
C ILE A 295 -20.95 15.85 -5.29
N LEU A 296 -21.10 14.53 -5.14
CA LEU A 296 -22.11 13.80 -5.89
C LEU A 296 -23.51 14.17 -5.39
N PRO A 297 -24.50 14.27 -6.28
CA PRO A 297 -25.90 14.44 -5.87
C PRO A 297 -26.36 13.24 -5.02
N ASP A 298 -27.26 13.52 -4.07
CA ASP A 298 -27.89 12.51 -3.21
C ASP A 298 -28.78 11.53 -4.00
#